data_AF-A0A9W9GJG9-F1
#
_entry.id   AF-A0A9W9GJG9-F1
#
_cell.length_a   1.000
_cell.length_b   1.000
_cell.length_c   1.000
_cell.angle_alpha   90.00
_cell.angle_beta   90.00
_cell.angle_gamma   90.00
#
_symmetry.space_group_name_H-M   'P 1'
#
loop_
_entity.id
_entity.type
_entity.pdbx_description
1 polymer ?
#
loop_
_entity_poly.entity_id
_entity_poly.type
_entity_poly.pdbx_seq_one_letter_code
_entity_poly.pdbx_strand_id
1 'polypeptide(L)'
;MGNGQLPGDRSANLEAVGIDFWRDVWQNANSELAAKPKVGNGDKGKQPATPMERIAESFGSDENPFPFMPVEKGINIAKRDIFLGQDPVDLVKLKKKAKFAVSQDTDDAAFAAFAYIRNNMFLERFDNVMDESFTQWSNIEETTKTYNLQNWWGLLWNEQFKFALNEARSWAREAIRVARAPYVEAYQAGRSLAHYDRVMNALDEFEDLIAEIKMPDVDTKNYKKRNPYNGEGPSGYNS
;
A
#
# COMPACT_ATOMS: atom_id res chain seq x y z
N MET A 1 -2.47 -17.18 -0.85
CA MET A 1 -3.65 -16.61 -1.52
C MET A 1 -4.49 -17.76 -2.06
N GLY A 2 -5.82 -17.65 -2.05
CA GLY A 2 -6.68 -18.62 -2.74
C GLY A 2 -7.12 -19.88 -1.97
N ASN A 3 -6.90 -19.97 -0.66
CA ASN A 3 -7.34 -21.10 0.19
C ASN A 3 -8.70 -20.87 0.88
N GLY A 4 -9.47 -19.86 0.46
CA GLY A 4 -10.75 -19.52 1.11
C GLY A 4 -10.64 -18.54 2.29
N GLN A 5 -9.45 -18.28 2.82
CA GLN A 5 -9.27 -17.47 4.03
C GLN A 5 -8.66 -16.09 3.74
N LEU A 6 -9.25 -15.05 4.34
CA LEU A 6 -8.78 -13.68 4.33
C LEU A 6 -8.18 -13.31 5.70
N PRO A 7 -7.38 -12.23 5.79
CA PRO A 7 -6.93 -11.69 7.07
C PRO A 7 -8.12 -11.39 8.02
N GLY A 8 -8.00 -11.85 9.28
CA GLY A 8 -9.00 -11.66 10.33
C GLY A 8 -10.17 -12.64 10.30
N ASP A 9 -9.90 -13.94 10.06
CA ASP A 9 -10.87 -15.05 10.13
C ASP A 9 -12.09 -14.97 9.20
N ARG A 10 -12.01 -14.17 8.13
CA ARG A 10 -13.09 -14.03 7.16
C ARG A 10 -12.95 -15.04 6.02
N SER A 11 -14.05 -15.70 5.68
CA SER A 11 -14.14 -16.57 4.50
C SER A 11 -14.42 -15.71 3.26
N ALA A 12 -13.68 -15.94 2.19
CA ALA A 12 -14.03 -15.41 0.88
C ALA A 12 -15.11 -16.31 0.26
N ASN A 13 -16.23 -15.74 -0.20
CA ASN A 13 -17.21 -16.45 -1.03
C ASN A 13 -16.71 -16.53 -2.49
N LEU A 14 -15.49 -17.02 -2.69
CA LEU A 14 -14.87 -17.21 -4.00
C LEU A 14 -14.38 -18.66 -4.11
N GLU A 15 -14.52 -19.24 -5.30
CA GLU A 15 -13.93 -20.54 -5.59
C GLU A 15 -12.40 -20.48 -5.38
N ALA A 16 -11.88 -21.45 -4.66
CA ALA A 16 -10.45 -21.53 -4.36
C ALA A 16 -9.62 -21.70 -5.63
N VAL A 17 -8.46 -21.05 -5.68
CA VAL A 17 -7.48 -21.31 -6.74
C VAL A 17 -6.83 -22.65 -6.43
N GLY A 18 -6.94 -23.61 -7.35
CA GLY A 18 -6.41 -24.95 -7.18
C GLY A 18 -4.93 -24.95 -6.78
N ILE A 19 -4.54 -25.84 -5.86
CA ILE A 19 -3.16 -25.92 -5.35
C ILE A 19 -2.15 -26.20 -6.46
N ASP A 20 -2.56 -26.91 -7.50
CA ASP A 20 -1.73 -27.26 -8.65
C ASP A 20 -1.29 -26.01 -9.42
N PHE A 21 -2.09 -24.94 -9.45
CA PHE A 21 -1.64 -23.67 -10.03
C PHE A 21 -0.43 -23.12 -9.27
N TRP A 22 -0.52 -23.07 -7.95
CA TRP A 22 0.57 -22.53 -7.11
C TRP A 22 1.82 -23.40 -7.13
N ARG A 23 1.66 -24.73 -7.19
CA ARG A 23 2.76 -25.68 -7.20
C ARG A 23 3.43 -25.81 -8.57
N ASP A 24 2.63 -25.91 -9.63
CA ASP A 24 3.08 -26.38 -10.95
C ASP A 24 3.00 -25.31 -12.04
N VAL A 25 2.35 -24.17 -11.81
CA VAL A 25 2.17 -23.12 -12.84
C VAL A 25 2.84 -21.81 -12.45
N TRP A 26 2.70 -21.39 -11.18
CA TRP A 26 3.10 -20.06 -10.70
C TRP A 26 4.55 -19.65 -11.03
N GLN A 27 5.48 -20.60 -10.90
CA GLN A 27 6.92 -20.36 -11.12
C GLN A 27 7.43 -20.91 -12.46
N ASN A 28 6.59 -21.61 -13.23
CA ASN A 28 7.02 -22.29 -14.43
C ASN A 28 6.86 -21.39 -15.66
N ALA A 29 7.85 -21.44 -16.55
CA ALA A 29 7.85 -20.66 -17.78
C ALA A 29 6.78 -21.17 -18.75
N ASN A 30 6.07 -20.25 -19.39
CA ASN A 30 5.04 -20.53 -20.38
C ASN A 30 5.31 -19.69 -21.65
N SER A 31 5.35 -20.35 -22.80
CA SER A 31 5.66 -19.72 -24.09
C SER A 31 4.60 -18.70 -24.54
N GLU A 32 3.33 -18.93 -24.21
CA GLU A 32 2.26 -17.97 -24.50
C GLU A 32 2.39 -16.73 -23.62
N LEU A 33 2.79 -16.86 -22.34
CA LEU A 33 3.10 -15.70 -21.49
C LEU A 33 4.33 -14.94 -21.98
N ALA A 34 5.34 -15.65 -22.51
CA ALA A 34 6.49 -15.03 -23.13
C ALA A 34 6.11 -14.25 -24.40
N ALA A 35 5.01 -14.60 -25.06
CA ALA A 35 4.50 -13.88 -26.24
C ALA A 35 3.58 -12.69 -25.90
N LYS A 36 3.09 -12.59 -24.65
CA LYS A 36 2.30 -11.44 -24.20
C LYS A 36 3.17 -10.15 -24.17
N PRO A 37 2.56 -8.96 -24.22
CA PRO A 37 3.30 -7.69 -24.14
C PRO A 37 4.24 -7.61 -22.93
N LYS A 38 5.28 -6.79 -23.08
CA LYS A 38 6.20 -6.43 -21.98
C LYS A 38 5.43 -5.83 -20.80
N VAL A 39 5.94 -6.05 -19.59
CA VAL A 39 5.42 -5.42 -18.37
C VAL A 39 6.23 -4.14 -18.13
N GLY A 40 5.54 -3.02 -17.91
CA GLY A 40 6.17 -1.71 -17.76
C GLY A 40 6.31 -0.91 -19.06
N ASN A 41 6.90 0.29 -18.96
CA ASN A 41 6.87 1.28 -20.04
C ASN A 41 7.95 1.09 -21.11
N GLY A 42 7.52 0.84 -22.35
CA GLY A 42 8.33 0.96 -23.57
C GLY A 42 9.40 -0.12 -23.74
N ASP A 43 10.50 0.24 -24.41
CA ASP A 43 11.55 -0.72 -24.83
C ASP A 43 12.29 -1.38 -23.65
N LYS A 44 12.25 -0.74 -22.48
CA LYS A 44 12.92 -1.20 -21.26
C LYS A 44 12.09 -2.20 -20.44
N GLY A 45 10.81 -2.39 -20.74
CA GLY A 45 9.99 -3.36 -20.02
C GLY A 45 10.48 -4.79 -20.23
N LYS A 46 10.47 -5.59 -19.16
CA LYS A 46 10.77 -7.01 -19.23
C LYS A 46 9.63 -7.73 -19.96
N GLN A 47 9.92 -8.86 -20.60
CA GLN A 47 8.91 -9.77 -21.17
C GLN A 47 8.94 -11.11 -20.42
N PRO A 48 8.43 -11.19 -19.19
CA PRO A 48 8.59 -12.40 -18.39
C PRO A 48 7.69 -13.53 -18.90
N ALA A 49 8.23 -14.75 -18.82
CA ALA A 49 7.55 -15.96 -19.25
C ALA A 49 6.80 -16.67 -18.12
N THR A 50 7.01 -16.26 -16.85
CA THR A 50 6.37 -16.88 -15.68
C THR A 50 5.26 -15.98 -15.11
N PRO A 51 4.19 -16.55 -14.54
CA PRO A 51 3.19 -15.77 -13.79
C PRO A 51 3.80 -14.92 -12.68
N MET A 52 4.68 -15.52 -11.87
CA MET A 52 5.34 -14.84 -10.75
C MET A 52 6.12 -13.61 -11.19
N GLU A 53 6.98 -13.72 -12.21
CA GLU A 53 7.80 -12.59 -12.64
C GLU A 53 6.95 -11.50 -13.29
N ARG A 54 5.87 -11.84 -14.01
CA ARG A 54 4.95 -10.84 -14.56
C ARG A 54 4.31 -10.01 -13.45
N ILE A 55 3.88 -10.64 -12.38
CA ILE A 55 3.35 -9.93 -11.20
C ILE A 55 4.46 -9.17 -10.48
N ALA A 56 5.66 -9.74 -10.28
CA ALA A 56 6.74 -9.00 -9.63
C ALA A 56 7.12 -7.72 -10.39
N GLU A 57 7.16 -7.79 -11.72
CA GLU A 57 7.50 -6.66 -12.59
C GLU A 57 6.44 -5.53 -12.57
N SER A 58 5.17 -5.84 -12.25
CA SER A 58 4.12 -4.81 -12.11
C SER A 58 4.31 -3.95 -10.85
N PHE A 59 4.98 -4.49 -9.82
CA PHE A 59 5.38 -3.73 -8.62
C PHE A 59 6.66 -2.93 -8.84
N GLY A 60 7.45 -3.30 -9.85
CA GLY A 60 8.64 -2.59 -10.27
C GLY A 60 9.92 -3.39 -10.12
N SER A 61 10.93 -2.98 -10.88
CA SER A 61 12.25 -3.60 -10.96
C SER A 61 13.28 -2.55 -11.41
N ASP A 62 14.53 -2.97 -11.59
CA ASP A 62 15.54 -2.11 -12.23
C ASP A 62 15.19 -1.80 -13.70
N GLU A 63 14.41 -2.66 -14.36
CA GLU A 63 13.94 -2.53 -15.75
C GLU A 63 12.63 -1.73 -15.85
N ASN A 64 11.76 -1.82 -14.84
CA ASN A 64 10.53 -1.04 -14.69
C ASN A 64 10.55 -0.23 -13.37
N PRO A 65 11.31 0.88 -13.30
CA PRO A 65 11.51 1.59 -12.05
C PRO A 65 10.32 2.46 -11.59
N PHE A 66 9.45 2.82 -12.53
CA PHE A 66 8.38 3.79 -12.28
C PHE A 66 7.34 3.40 -11.19
N PRO A 67 6.86 2.13 -11.08
CA PRO A 67 5.72 1.78 -10.24
C PRO A 67 6.04 1.91 -8.74
N PHE A 68 6.72 0.94 -8.14
CA PHE A 68 7.30 1.06 -6.82
C PHE A 68 8.77 0.68 -6.86
N MET A 69 9.61 1.47 -7.56
CA MET A 69 11.04 1.42 -7.22
C MET A 69 11.22 1.59 -5.72
N PRO A 70 12.29 1.00 -5.15
CA PRO A 70 12.71 1.26 -3.80
C PRO A 70 13.13 2.74 -3.66
N VAL A 71 12.15 3.65 -3.59
CA VAL A 71 12.33 4.99 -3.02
C VAL A 71 12.97 4.80 -1.67
N GLU A 72 14.05 5.56 -1.43
CA GLU A 72 14.93 5.60 -0.26
C GLU A 72 14.76 4.46 0.75
N LYS A 73 15.82 3.70 1.02
CA LYS A 73 15.85 2.58 1.99
C LYS A 73 14.93 2.74 3.23
N GLY A 74 14.81 3.94 3.79
CA GLY A 74 13.87 4.25 4.89
C GLY A 74 12.38 4.09 4.54
N ILE A 75 11.93 4.52 3.36
CA ILE A 75 10.55 4.37 2.89
C ILE A 75 10.20 2.88 2.69
N ASN A 76 11.11 2.05 2.18
CA ASN A 76 10.82 0.61 2.01
C ASN A 76 10.81 -0.16 3.32
N ILE A 77 11.64 0.23 4.29
CA ILE A 77 11.55 -0.30 5.66
C ILE A 77 10.19 0.08 6.24
N ALA A 78 9.79 1.35 6.13
CA ALA A 78 8.49 1.80 6.61
C ALA A 78 7.32 1.07 5.93
N LYS A 79 7.37 0.88 4.59
CA LYS A 79 6.37 0.09 3.85
C LYS A 79 6.31 -1.35 4.35
N ARG A 80 7.45 -2.03 4.46
CA ARG A 80 7.54 -3.40 4.98
C ARG A 80 6.89 -3.49 6.35
N ASP A 81 7.25 -2.57 7.23
CA ASP A 81 6.77 -2.56 8.62
C ASP A 81 5.25 -2.33 8.62
N ILE A 82 4.73 -1.39 7.84
CA ILE A 82 3.28 -1.17 7.66
C ILE A 82 2.57 -2.46 7.19
N PHE A 83 3.11 -3.14 6.17
CA PHE A 83 2.53 -4.38 5.65
C PHE A 83 2.61 -5.55 6.64
N LEU A 84 3.58 -5.54 7.55
CA LEU A 84 3.75 -6.54 8.61
C LEU A 84 3.02 -6.17 9.92
N GLY A 85 2.30 -5.03 9.96
CA GLY A 85 1.67 -4.55 11.20
C GLY A 85 2.68 -4.10 12.26
N GLN A 86 3.88 -3.69 11.83
CA GLN A 86 4.95 -3.18 12.67
C GLN A 86 4.99 -1.65 12.55
N ASP A 87 5.11 -0.97 13.68
CA ASP A 87 5.16 0.49 13.71
C ASP A 87 6.46 1.00 13.06
N PRO A 88 6.39 1.72 11.92
CA PRO A 88 7.57 2.26 11.26
C PRO A 88 8.10 3.53 11.95
N VAL A 89 7.37 4.06 12.94
CA VAL A 89 7.70 5.31 13.63
C VAL A 89 8.57 5.00 14.85
N ASP A 90 9.78 5.57 14.87
CA ASP A 90 10.61 5.57 16.08
C ASP A 90 10.06 6.60 17.08
N LEU A 91 9.06 6.18 17.88
CA LEU A 91 8.40 7.01 18.88
C LEU A 91 9.37 7.53 19.95
N VAL A 92 10.45 6.80 20.24
CA VAL A 92 11.48 7.22 21.20
C VAL A 92 12.25 8.41 20.65
N LYS A 93 12.69 8.33 19.39
CA LYS A 93 13.36 9.43 18.70
C LYS A 93 12.44 10.64 18.52
N LEU A 94 11.17 10.41 18.20
CA LEU A 94 10.17 11.49 18.10
C LEU A 94 9.98 12.22 19.43
N LYS A 95 9.79 11.47 20.53
CA LYS A 95 9.68 12.04 21.88
C LYS A 95 10.92 12.85 22.26
N LYS A 96 12.11 12.36 21.93
CA LYS A 96 13.37 13.08 22.16
C LYS A 96 13.43 14.40 21.37
N LYS A 97 13.02 14.38 20.10
CA LYS A 97 12.93 15.60 19.27
C LYS A 97 11.90 16.59 19.79
N ALA A 98 10.71 16.13 20.21
CA ALA A 98 9.67 16.99 20.76
C ALA A 98 10.12 17.66 22.07
N LYS A 99 10.78 16.92 22.97
CA LYS A 99 11.39 17.49 24.18
C LYS A 99 12.47 18.53 23.84
N PHE A 100 13.28 18.27 22.82
CA PHE A 100 14.30 19.20 22.36
C PHE A 100 13.66 20.48 21.77
N ALA A 101 12.66 20.34 20.91
CA ALA A 101 11.94 21.47 20.32
C ALA A 101 11.28 22.35 21.40
N VAL A 102 10.65 21.76 22.42
CA VAL A 102 10.15 22.50 23.60
C VAL A 102 11.28 23.22 24.35
N SER A 103 12.45 22.60 24.48
CA SER A 103 13.59 23.24 25.15
C SER A 103 14.16 24.43 24.38
N GLN A 104 14.01 24.43 23.06
CA GLN A 104 14.49 25.49 22.15
C GLN A 104 13.37 26.46 21.72
N ASP A 105 12.11 26.18 22.10
CA ASP A 105 10.91 26.88 21.62
C ASP A 105 10.86 26.94 20.07
N THR A 106 10.88 25.77 19.42
CA THR A 106 10.79 25.64 17.94
C THR A 106 9.70 24.64 17.54
N ASP A 107 9.31 24.60 16.26
CA ASP A 107 8.21 23.75 15.73
C ASP A 107 8.68 22.51 14.93
N ASP A 108 10.00 22.31 14.79
CA ASP A 108 10.63 21.30 13.93
C ASP A 108 10.15 19.84 14.15
N ALA A 109 9.83 19.47 15.39
CA ALA A 109 9.47 18.10 15.72
C ALA A 109 8.09 17.69 15.18
N ALA A 110 7.14 18.64 15.08
CA ALA A 110 5.84 18.37 14.49
C ALA A 110 6.00 18.12 12.99
N PHE A 111 6.57 19.07 12.24
CA PHE A 111 6.64 18.99 10.78
C PHE A 111 7.41 17.78 10.22
N ALA A 112 8.40 17.25 10.96
CA ALA A 112 9.16 16.08 10.54
C ALA A 112 8.37 14.76 10.52
N ALA A 113 7.35 14.59 11.39
CA ALA A 113 6.54 13.37 11.44
C ALA A 113 5.58 13.25 10.24
N PHE A 114 5.26 14.38 9.59
CA PHE A 114 4.13 14.48 8.66
C PHE A 114 4.52 14.65 7.19
N ALA A 115 5.81 14.82 6.86
CA ALA A 115 6.30 14.91 5.48
C ALA A 115 5.99 13.66 4.63
N TYR A 116 5.77 12.50 5.26
CA TYR A 116 5.45 11.25 4.59
C TYR A 116 3.99 11.15 4.12
N ILE A 117 3.04 11.76 4.84
CA ILE A 117 1.59 11.61 4.60
C ILE A 117 1.13 12.39 3.35
N ARG A 118 1.92 13.38 2.90
CA ARG A 118 1.54 14.34 1.84
C ARG A 118 2.08 14.01 0.44
N ASN A 119 2.57 12.79 0.20
CA ASN A 119 3.18 12.45 -1.08
C ASN A 119 2.12 12.16 -2.16
N ASN A 120 1.75 13.18 -2.93
CA ASN A 120 0.77 13.09 -4.03
C ASN A 120 1.20 12.11 -5.15
N MET A 121 2.50 11.83 -5.32
CA MET A 121 2.97 10.86 -6.32
C MET A 121 2.69 9.41 -5.93
N PHE A 122 2.36 9.14 -4.66
CA PHE A 122 2.05 7.80 -4.20
C PHE A 122 0.80 7.24 -4.88
N LEU A 123 -0.27 8.05 -4.95
CA LEU A 123 -1.56 7.63 -5.52
C LEU A 123 -1.42 7.30 -7.02
N GLU A 124 -0.75 8.16 -7.79
CA GLU A 124 -0.52 7.93 -9.21
C GLU A 124 0.30 6.66 -9.47
N ARG A 125 1.38 6.45 -8.72
CA ARG A 125 2.21 5.24 -8.84
C ARG A 125 1.44 3.98 -8.46
N PHE A 126 0.63 4.08 -7.41
CA PHE A 126 -0.21 3.00 -6.94
C PHE A 126 -1.26 2.62 -7.97
N ASP A 127 -1.97 3.58 -8.55
CA ASP A 127 -2.97 3.32 -9.59
C ASP A 127 -2.35 2.59 -10.78
N ASN A 128 -1.14 2.98 -11.18
CA ASN A 128 -0.39 2.29 -12.22
C ASN A 128 -0.04 0.85 -11.82
N VAL A 129 0.41 0.60 -10.59
CA VAL A 129 0.70 -0.77 -10.10
C VAL A 129 -0.54 -1.62 -10.10
N MET A 130 -1.67 -1.08 -9.66
CA MET A 130 -2.93 -1.83 -9.63
C MET A 130 -3.40 -2.16 -11.05
N ASP A 131 -3.43 -1.18 -11.95
CA ASP A 131 -3.85 -1.42 -13.33
C ASP A 131 -2.95 -2.44 -14.06
N GLU A 132 -1.63 -2.31 -13.90
CA GLU A 132 -0.66 -3.23 -14.49
C GLU A 132 -0.81 -4.63 -13.88
N SER A 133 -0.96 -4.74 -12.56
CA SER A 133 -1.14 -6.04 -11.88
C SER A 133 -2.40 -6.75 -12.35
N PHE A 134 -3.53 -6.05 -12.49
CA PHE A 134 -4.76 -6.64 -13.01
C PHE A 134 -4.62 -7.04 -14.50
N THR A 135 -3.88 -6.27 -15.30
CA THR A 135 -3.51 -6.66 -16.67
C THR A 135 -2.73 -7.98 -16.68
N GLN A 136 -1.75 -8.11 -15.79
CA GLN A 136 -0.93 -9.32 -15.73
C GLN A 136 -1.71 -10.53 -15.19
N TRP A 137 -2.57 -10.35 -14.19
CA TRP A 137 -3.48 -11.41 -13.78
C TRP A 137 -4.40 -11.86 -14.91
N SER A 138 -4.98 -10.94 -15.67
CA SER A 138 -5.79 -11.30 -16.84
C SER A 138 -5.01 -12.11 -17.88
N ASN A 139 -3.77 -11.72 -18.19
CA ASN A 139 -2.91 -12.47 -19.11
C ASN A 139 -2.62 -13.89 -18.58
N ILE A 140 -2.38 -14.02 -17.28
CA ILE A 140 -2.13 -15.31 -16.62
C ILE A 140 -3.39 -16.19 -16.68
N GLU A 141 -4.56 -15.66 -16.33
CA GLU A 141 -5.82 -16.40 -16.39
C GLU A 141 -6.12 -16.88 -17.82
N GLU A 142 -5.91 -16.01 -18.81
CA GLU A 142 -6.14 -16.32 -20.21
C GLU A 142 -5.25 -17.46 -20.70
N THR A 143 -3.96 -17.41 -20.39
CA THR A 143 -2.95 -18.38 -20.85
C THR A 143 -3.01 -19.70 -20.08
N THR A 144 -3.18 -19.65 -18.76
CA THR A 144 -3.13 -20.85 -17.91
C THR A 144 -4.50 -21.52 -17.74
N LYS A 145 -5.57 -20.87 -18.22
CA LYS A 145 -6.97 -21.26 -17.98
C LYS A 145 -7.30 -21.43 -16.49
N THR A 146 -6.54 -20.77 -15.62
CA THR A 146 -6.81 -20.69 -14.18
C THR A 146 -7.60 -19.41 -13.93
N TYR A 147 -8.87 -19.52 -13.57
CA TYR A 147 -9.76 -18.38 -13.40
C TYR A 147 -9.79 -17.87 -11.95
N ASN A 148 -10.45 -16.74 -11.72
CA ASN A 148 -10.64 -16.08 -10.42
C ASN A 148 -9.37 -15.47 -9.79
N LEU A 149 -8.23 -15.45 -10.46
CA LEU A 149 -7.01 -14.82 -9.96
C LEU A 149 -7.20 -13.32 -9.74
N GLN A 150 -7.85 -12.62 -10.69
CA GLN A 150 -8.17 -11.19 -10.55
C GLN A 150 -9.12 -10.93 -9.38
N ASN A 151 -10.12 -11.79 -9.19
CA ASN A 151 -11.09 -11.68 -8.09
C ASN A 151 -10.40 -11.85 -6.72
N TRP A 152 -9.56 -12.88 -6.60
CA TRP A 152 -8.76 -13.11 -5.40
C TRP A 152 -7.77 -11.99 -5.10
N TRP A 153 -7.14 -11.45 -6.14
CA TRP A 153 -6.20 -10.34 -6.02
C TRP A 153 -6.87 -9.08 -5.50
N GLY A 154 -7.98 -8.68 -6.11
CA GLY A 154 -8.74 -7.51 -5.68
C GLY A 154 -9.26 -7.64 -4.25
N LEU A 155 -9.76 -8.82 -3.87
CA LEU A 155 -10.22 -9.08 -2.51
C LEU A 155 -9.08 -9.00 -1.48
N LEU A 156 -7.93 -9.61 -1.78
CA LEU A 156 -6.76 -9.53 -0.92
C LEU A 156 -6.33 -8.07 -0.70
N TRP A 157 -6.22 -7.30 -1.77
CA TRP A 157 -5.77 -5.92 -1.67
C TRP A 157 -6.74 -5.05 -0.91
N ASN A 158 -8.05 -5.17 -1.17
CA ASN A 158 -9.05 -4.42 -0.42
C ASN A 158 -8.92 -4.67 1.10
N GLU A 159 -8.74 -5.93 1.49
CA GLU A 159 -8.61 -6.27 2.91
C GLU A 159 -7.27 -5.88 3.52
N GLN A 160 -6.17 -6.11 2.80
CA GLN A 160 -4.84 -5.69 3.26
C GLN A 160 -4.74 -4.17 3.37
N PHE A 161 -5.36 -3.41 2.46
CA PHE A 161 -5.37 -1.95 2.51
C PHE A 161 -6.24 -1.41 3.62
N LYS A 162 -7.42 -2.00 3.87
CA LYS A 162 -8.23 -1.63 5.04
C LYS A 162 -7.44 -1.83 6.33
N PHE A 163 -6.75 -2.97 6.47
CA PHE A 163 -5.89 -3.24 7.61
C PHE A 163 -4.75 -2.22 7.71
N ALA A 164 -3.94 -2.06 6.66
CA ALA A 164 -2.80 -1.14 6.64
C ALA A 164 -3.20 0.32 6.85
N LEU A 165 -4.36 0.75 6.33
CA LEU A 165 -4.88 2.10 6.54
C LEU A 165 -5.28 2.33 7.99
N ASN A 166 -5.91 1.36 8.63
CA ASN A 166 -6.28 1.46 10.05
C ASN A 166 -5.04 1.55 10.94
N GLU A 167 -4.04 0.70 10.69
CA GLU A 167 -2.77 0.72 11.41
C GLU A 167 -2.01 2.03 11.16
N ALA A 168 -1.89 2.49 9.91
CA ALA A 168 -1.22 3.74 9.59
C ALA A 168 -1.88 4.95 10.27
N ARG A 169 -3.21 5.01 10.31
CA ARG A 169 -3.96 6.06 11.03
C ARG A 169 -3.73 5.96 12.54
N SER A 170 -3.66 4.75 13.09
CA SER A 170 -3.37 4.50 14.50
C SER A 170 -1.98 5.01 14.88
N TRP A 171 -0.94 4.61 14.13
CA TRP A 171 0.44 5.05 14.36
C TRP A 171 0.61 6.56 14.18
N ALA A 172 -0.04 7.17 13.18
CA ALA A 172 0.01 8.61 12.97
C ALA A 172 -0.62 9.38 14.15
N ARG A 173 -1.74 8.91 14.70
CA ARG A 173 -2.35 9.50 15.91
C ARG A 173 -1.46 9.34 17.13
N GLU A 174 -0.83 8.18 17.28
CA GLU A 174 0.11 7.94 18.38
C GLU A 174 1.35 8.85 18.28
N ALA A 175 1.87 9.06 17.07
CA ALA A 175 2.95 10.00 16.82
C ALA A 175 2.55 11.44 17.18
N ILE A 176 1.34 11.89 16.80
CA ILE A 176 0.79 13.20 17.21
C ILE A 176 0.74 13.29 18.73
N ARG A 177 0.18 12.28 19.41
CA ARG A 177 0.07 12.25 20.87
C ARG A 177 1.43 12.37 21.55
N VAL A 178 2.42 11.64 21.05
CA VAL A 178 3.82 11.67 21.56
C VAL A 178 4.49 13.02 21.30
N ALA A 179 4.23 13.66 20.17
CA ALA A 179 4.74 15.00 19.86
C ALA A 179 4.06 16.10 20.67
N ARG A 180 2.75 15.95 20.95
CA ARG A 180 1.92 16.89 21.73
C ARG A 180 2.31 16.90 23.21
N ALA A 181 2.62 15.73 23.78
CA ALA A 181 2.81 15.55 25.22
C ALA A 181 3.83 16.53 25.87
N PRO A 182 5.04 16.74 25.33
CA PRO A 182 6.01 17.66 25.96
C PRO A 182 5.57 19.12 26.00
N TYR A 183 4.79 19.59 25.02
CA TYR A 183 4.25 20.96 25.00
C TYR A 183 3.19 21.13 26.07
N VAL A 184 2.26 20.16 26.18
CA VAL A 184 1.21 20.15 27.21
C VAL A 184 1.82 20.10 28.60
N GLU A 185 2.83 19.24 28.83
CA GLU A 185 3.56 19.15 30.10
C GLU A 185 4.23 20.49 30.46
N ALA A 186 4.86 21.17 29.50
CA ALA A 186 5.50 22.46 29.72
C ALA A 186 4.49 23.57 30.05
N TYR A 187 3.36 23.60 29.35
CA TYR A 187 2.27 24.55 29.59
C TYR A 187 1.63 24.33 30.98
N GLN A 188 1.35 23.07 31.35
CA GLN A 188 0.83 22.71 32.68
C GLN A 188 1.81 23.06 33.81
N ALA A 189 3.11 23.02 33.54
CA ALA A 189 4.16 23.49 34.46
C ALA A 189 4.28 25.03 34.50
N GLY A 190 3.42 25.78 33.82
CA GLY A 190 3.40 27.24 33.81
C GLY A 190 4.45 27.89 32.90
N ARG A 191 5.10 27.13 32.00
CA ARG A 191 6.03 27.71 31.02
C ARG A 191 5.24 28.34 29.87
N SER A 192 5.53 29.60 29.58
CA SER A 192 5.07 30.26 28.36
C SER A 192 6.01 29.91 27.20
N LEU A 193 5.50 29.24 26.17
CA LEU A 193 6.23 28.94 24.93
C LEU A 193 5.62 29.77 23.80
N ALA A 194 6.44 30.52 23.06
CA ALA A 194 5.94 31.41 22.00
C ALA A 194 5.28 30.64 20.86
N HIS A 195 5.71 29.39 20.61
CA HIS A 195 5.19 28.56 19.54
C HIS A 195 4.09 27.58 19.98
N TYR A 196 3.64 27.62 21.25
CA TYR A 196 2.67 26.65 21.76
C TYR A 196 1.41 26.56 20.89
N ASP A 197 0.70 27.66 20.70
CA ASP A 197 -0.56 27.68 19.97
C ASP A 197 -0.37 27.27 18.50
N ARG A 198 0.73 27.71 17.88
CA ARG A 198 1.08 27.33 16.51
C ARG A 198 1.30 25.82 16.38
N VAL A 199 2.05 25.22 17.33
CA VAL A 199 2.33 23.78 17.31
C VAL A 199 1.06 22.98 17.61
N MET A 200 0.24 23.40 18.57
CA MET A 200 -1.02 22.72 18.87
C MET A 200 -1.99 22.77 17.68
N ASN A 201 -2.20 23.95 17.09
CA ASN A 201 -3.05 24.10 15.91
C ASN A 201 -2.55 23.25 14.73
N ALA A 202 -1.24 23.22 14.48
CA ALA A 202 -0.68 22.37 13.43
C ALA A 202 -0.91 20.89 13.70
N LEU A 203 -0.74 20.42 14.94
CA LEU A 203 -1.01 19.03 15.33
C LEU A 203 -2.50 18.67 15.20
N ASP A 204 -3.40 19.60 15.49
CA ASP A 204 -4.85 19.42 15.32
C ASP A 204 -5.22 19.32 13.82
N GLU A 205 -4.67 20.22 12.99
CA GLU A 205 -4.82 20.14 11.52
C GLU A 205 -4.29 18.80 10.97
N PHE A 206 -3.18 18.28 11.50
CA PHE A 206 -2.67 16.96 11.12
C PHE A 206 -3.59 15.82 11.55
N GLU A 207 -4.23 15.93 12.71
CA GLU A 207 -5.19 14.95 13.20
C GLU A 207 -6.41 14.87 12.27
N ASP A 208 -6.88 16.01 11.77
CA ASP A 208 -7.93 16.08 10.75
C ASP A 208 -7.48 15.46 9.42
N LEU A 209 -6.27 15.77 8.95
CA LEU A 209 -5.70 15.20 7.73
C LEU A 209 -5.53 13.67 7.80
N ILE A 210 -5.29 13.09 8.98
CA ILE A 210 -5.24 11.62 9.16
C ILE A 210 -6.58 10.98 8.77
N ALA A 211 -7.70 11.64 9.08
CA ALA A 211 -9.03 11.15 8.69
C ALA A 211 -9.21 11.20 7.15
N GLU A 212 -8.54 12.14 6.48
CA GLU A 212 -8.56 12.29 5.03
C GLU A 212 -7.63 11.31 4.30
N ILE A 213 -6.69 10.65 5.00
CA ILE A 213 -5.87 9.59 4.38
C ILE A 213 -6.82 8.53 3.84
N LYS A 214 -6.90 8.42 2.52
CA LYS A 214 -7.65 7.40 1.82
C LYS A 214 -6.66 6.58 1.02
N MET A 215 -6.82 5.26 1.07
CA MET A 215 -6.25 4.42 0.03
C MET A 215 -7.18 4.47 -1.19
N PRO A 216 -6.65 4.33 -2.41
CA PRO A 216 -7.47 4.19 -3.59
C PRO A 216 -8.48 3.07 -3.40
N ASP A 217 -9.72 3.32 -3.82
CA ASP A 217 -10.74 2.27 -3.80
C ASP A 217 -10.39 1.27 -4.90
N VAL A 218 -9.80 0.15 -4.49
CA VAL A 218 -9.60 -1.01 -5.36
C VAL A 218 -10.91 -1.79 -5.43
N ASP A 219 -12.02 -1.11 -5.71
CA ASP A 219 -13.23 -1.80 -6.11
C ASP A 219 -12.85 -2.56 -7.38
N THR A 220 -12.85 -3.88 -7.27
CA THR A 220 -12.39 -4.83 -8.28
C THR A 220 -12.92 -4.49 -9.68
N LYS A 221 -14.06 -3.82 -9.78
CA LYS A 221 -14.67 -3.37 -11.05
C LYS A 221 -13.85 -2.35 -11.84
N ASN A 222 -13.09 -1.47 -11.19
CA ASN A 222 -12.38 -0.38 -11.88
C ASN A 222 -11.11 -0.85 -12.59
N TYR A 223 -10.45 -1.87 -12.06
CA TYR A 223 -9.18 -2.39 -12.61
C TYR A 223 -9.33 -3.74 -13.31
N LYS A 224 -10.38 -4.52 -13.02
CA LYS A 224 -10.58 -5.86 -13.59
C LYS A 224 -10.65 -5.79 -15.10
N LYS A 225 -9.80 -6.58 -15.75
CA LYS A 225 -9.78 -6.69 -17.20
C LYS A 225 -10.74 -7.79 -17.63
N ARG A 226 -11.45 -7.53 -18.73
CA ARG A 226 -12.37 -8.49 -19.32
C ARG A 226 -11.60 -9.73 -19.77
N ASN A 227 -12.02 -10.90 -19.29
CA ASN A 227 -11.48 -12.17 -19.75
C ASN A 227 -12.53 -12.82 -20.68
N PRO A 228 -12.23 -13.00 -21.98
CA PRO A 228 -13.20 -13.55 -22.93
C PRO A 228 -13.54 -15.03 -22.68
N TYR A 229 -12.77 -15.72 -21.82
CA TYR A 229 -12.89 -17.17 -21.59
C TYR A 229 -13.64 -17.55 -20.32
N ASN A 230 -14.00 -16.59 -19.45
CA ASN A 230 -14.78 -16.86 -18.24
C ASN A 230 -16.16 -16.17 -18.23
N GLY A 231 -16.55 -15.54 -19.35
CA GLY A 231 -17.84 -14.86 -19.49
C GLY A 231 -17.96 -13.53 -18.74
N GLU A 232 -16.92 -13.08 -18.03
CA GLU A 232 -16.96 -11.84 -17.27
C GLU A 232 -16.66 -10.63 -18.17
N GLY A 233 -17.72 -10.05 -18.74
CA GLY A 233 -17.72 -8.62 -19.08
C GLY A 233 -17.66 -7.74 -17.81
N PRO A 234 -17.51 -6.41 -17.94
CA PRO A 234 -17.60 -5.48 -16.81
C PRO A 234 -19.05 -5.44 -16.28
N SER A 235 -19.42 -6.46 -15.53
CA SER A 235 -20.58 -6.61 -14.63
C SER A 235 -20.73 -8.10 -14.38
N GLY A 236 -20.14 -8.58 -13.28
CA GLY A 236 -20.55 -9.84 -12.67
C GLY A 236 -21.98 -9.70 -12.16
N TYR A 237 -22.95 -10.03 -13.00
CA TYR A 237 -24.24 -10.55 -12.59
C TYR A 237 -24.36 -11.91 -13.24
N ASN A 238 -24.20 -12.97 -12.45
CA ASN A 238 -25.00 -14.19 -12.56
C ASN A 238 -24.82 -14.98 -11.25
N SER A 239 -25.92 -14.98 -10.49
CA SER A 239 -26.30 -15.78 -9.31
C SER A 239 -25.41 -15.76 -8.08
#